data_AF-A0A930E998-F1
#
_entry.id   AF-A0A930E998-F1
#
_cell.length_a   1.000
_cell.length_b   1.000
_cell.length_c   1.000
_cell.angle_alpha   90.00
_cell.angle_beta   90.00
_cell.angle_gamma   90.00
#
_symmetry.space_group_name_H-M   'P 1'
#
loop_
_entity.id
_entity.type
_entity.pdbx_description
1 polymer ?
#
loop_
_entity_poly.entity_id
_entity_poly.type
_entity_poly.pdbx_seq_one_letter_code
_entity_poly.pdbx_strand_id
1 'polypeptide(L)'
;MENIKNNYEIGQKLEIEIEKIVFGGEGLGRVNGFTVFVPMSVPGDILEIEIISMKKSYARGLITKIIKPGQDRIEDTSKVSFEDFDGCDFGMLKYDKQLEYKNLMLREVLEKIGGINLENIDIENIIGSEIETNYRNKTSEPLFKKDGKILTGFY
;
A
#
# COMPACT_ATOMS: atom_id res chain seq x y z
N MET A 1 -22.84 -17.49 -8.06
CA MET A 1 -21.87 -16.76 -7.21
C MET A 1 -22.30 -17.02 -5.78
N GLU A 2 -21.59 -17.91 -5.08
CA GLU A 2 -21.89 -18.18 -3.67
C GLU A 2 -21.69 -16.88 -2.88
N ASN A 3 -22.69 -16.53 -2.07
CA ASN A 3 -22.57 -15.44 -1.12
C ASN A 3 -21.50 -15.82 -0.10
N ILE A 4 -20.28 -15.31 -0.27
CA ILE A 4 -19.24 -15.37 0.75
C ILE A 4 -19.82 -14.64 1.97
N LYS A 5 -20.28 -15.39 2.96
CA LYS A 5 -20.71 -14.84 4.25
C LYS A 5 -19.46 -14.32 4.94
N ASN A 6 -19.34 -13.00 5.04
CA ASN A 6 -18.30 -12.40 5.87
C ASN A 6 -18.67 -12.61 7.33
N ASN A 7 -17.89 -13.44 8.02
CA ASN A 7 -17.92 -13.59 9.46
C ASN A 7 -16.77 -12.81 10.12
N TYR A 8 -16.27 -11.76 9.45
CA TYR A 8 -15.19 -10.94 9.98
C TYR A 8 -15.74 -9.72 10.72
N GLU A 9 -15.03 -9.29 11.76
CA GLU A 9 -15.43 -8.16 12.60
C GLU A 9 -14.31 -7.11 12.70
N ILE A 10 -14.67 -5.86 12.95
CA ILE A 10 -13.68 -4.80 13.23
C ILE A 10 -12.95 -5.13 14.53
N GLY A 11 -11.63 -4.97 14.54
CA GLY A 11 -10.75 -5.37 15.64
C GLY A 11 -10.31 -6.84 15.58
N GLN A 12 -10.86 -7.64 14.66
CA GLN A 12 -10.41 -9.01 14.49
C GLN A 12 -9.02 -9.04 13.84
N LYS A 13 -8.15 -9.91 14.39
CA LYS A 13 -6.85 -10.22 13.81
C LYS A 13 -6.92 -11.39 12.85
N LEU A 14 -6.27 -11.26 11.70
CA LEU A 14 -6.23 -12.26 10.64
C LEU A 14 -4.81 -12.40 10.10
N GLU A 15 -4.46 -13.61 9.66
CA GLU A 15 -3.30 -13.84 8.82
C GLU A 15 -3.69 -13.68 7.35
N ILE A 16 -2.86 -13.02 6.56
CA ILE A 16 -3.10 -12.76 5.14
C ILE A 16 -1.80 -12.78 4.35
N GLU A 17 -1.85 -13.34 3.14
CA GLU A 17 -0.83 -13.18 2.12
C GLU A 17 -1.22 -12.06 1.16
N ILE A 18 -0.27 -11.18 0.84
CA ILE A 18 -0.50 -10.06 -0.06
C ILE A 18 -0.23 -10.50 -1.50
N GLU A 19 -1.27 -10.45 -2.32
CA GLU A 19 -1.24 -10.93 -3.71
C GLU A 19 -0.62 -9.90 -4.66
N LYS A 20 -1.02 -8.63 -4.51
CA LYS A 20 -0.56 -7.54 -5.38
C LYS A 20 -0.75 -6.16 -4.75
N ILE A 21 -0.14 -5.14 -5.34
CA ILE A 21 -0.45 -3.73 -5.08
C ILE A 21 -1.51 -3.27 -6.08
N VAL A 22 -2.48 -2.50 -5.61
CA VAL A 22 -3.53 -1.90 -6.44
C VAL A 22 -3.30 -0.40 -6.62
N PHE A 23 -4.04 0.19 -7.56
CA PHE A 23 -4.06 1.64 -7.75
C PHE A 23 -4.29 2.36 -6.40
N GLY A 24 -3.39 3.28 -6.07
CA GLY A 24 -3.35 3.95 -4.77
C GLY A 24 -2.27 3.42 -3.81
N GLY A 25 -1.57 2.33 -4.15
CA GLY A 25 -0.41 1.85 -3.40
C GLY A 25 -0.72 0.86 -2.27
N GLU A 26 -2.00 0.61 -1.97
CA GLU A 26 -2.38 -0.41 -0.99
C GLU A 26 -2.12 -1.82 -1.53
N GLY A 27 -1.67 -2.73 -0.67
CA GLY A 27 -1.67 -4.16 -0.99
C GLY A 27 -3.09 -4.73 -0.90
N LEU A 28 -3.35 -5.75 -1.71
CA LEU A 28 -4.59 -6.51 -1.74
C LEU A 28 -4.25 -7.98 -1.50
N GLY A 29 -4.98 -8.60 -0.58
CA GLY A 29 -5.00 -10.04 -0.38
C GLY A 29 -6.42 -10.55 -0.20
N ARG A 30 -6.58 -11.86 -0.09
CA ARG A 30 -7.86 -12.51 0.18
C ARG A 30 -7.78 -13.47 1.33
N VAL A 31 -8.73 -13.38 2.25
CA VAL A 31 -8.94 -14.38 3.30
C VAL A 31 -10.23 -15.11 3.00
N ASN A 32 -10.17 -16.42 2.71
CA ASN A 32 -11.31 -17.23 2.30
C ASN A 32 -12.13 -16.61 1.14
N GLY A 33 -11.42 -16.01 0.17
CA GLY A 33 -12.01 -15.32 -0.98
C GLY A 33 -12.49 -13.89 -0.72
N PHE A 34 -12.55 -13.45 0.54
CA PHE A 34 -12.94 -12.08 0.89
C PHE A 34 -11.77 -11.10 0.73
N THR A 35 -12.00 -10.01 -0.02
CA THR A 35 -10.98 -9.00 -0.32
C THR A 35 -10.61 -8.18 0.92
N VAL A 36 -9.33 -8.05 1.21
CA VAL A 36 -8.82 -7.16 2.25
C VAL A 36 -7.70 -6.29 1.67
N PHE A 37 -7.84 -4.98 1.85
CA PHE A 37 -6.80 -4.00 1.52
C PHE A 37 -5.93 -3.74 2.74
N VAL A 38 -4.62 -3.71 2.54
CA VAL A 38 -3.62 -3.55 3.59
C VAL A 38 -2.61 -2.49 3.14
N PRO A 39 -2.71 -1.24 3.61
CA PRO A 39 -1.71 -0.20 3.37
C PRO A 39 -0.31 -0.66 3.83
N MET A 40 0.74 -0.09 3.23
CA MET A 40 2.14 -0.34 3.61
C MET A 40 2.61 -1.80 3.49
N SER A 41 1.83 -2.62 2.80
CA SER A 41 2.16 -4.01 2.52
C SER A 41 2.75 -4.21 1.13
N VAL A 42 3.51 -5.29 0.97
CA VAL A 42 4.26 -5.61 -0.24
C VAL A 42 3.82 -6.99 -0.75
N PRO A 43 3.70 -7.21 -2.07
CA PRO A 43 3.36 -8.52 -2.60
C PRO A 43 4.31 -9.62 -2.12
N GLY A 44 3.74 -10.76 -1.74
CA GLY A 44 4.44 -11.88 -1.12
C GLY A 44 4.70 -11.73 0.39
N ASP A 45 4.29 -10.62 1.02
CA ASP A 45 4.24 -10.55 2.47
C ASP A 45 3.21 -11.55 3.03
N ILE A 46 3.55 -12.21 4.14
CA ILE A 46 2.62 -12.88 5.03
C ILE A 46 2.53 -12.06 6.32
N LEU A 47 1.33 -11.58 6.65
CA LEU A 47 1.11 -10.57 7.68
C LEU A 47 0.05 -11.04 8.68
N GLU A 48 0.23 -10.66 9.94
CA GLU A 48 -0.90 -10.48 10.86
C GLU A 48 -1.43 -9.06 10.65
N ILE A 49 -2.74 -8.95 10.42
CA ILE A 49 -3.44 -7.67 10.29
C ILE A 49 -4.58 -7.57 11.30
N GLU A 50 -4.94 -6.35 11.69
CA GLU A 50 -6.16 -6.05 12.42
C GLU A 50 -7.14 -5.31 11.50
N ILE A 51 -8.38 -5.82 11.40
CA ILE A 51 -9.42 -5.19 10.58
C ILE A 51 -9.87 -3.87 11.20
N ILE A 52 -9.68 -2.76 10.49
CA ILE A 52 -10.04 -1.42 10.96
C ILE A 52 -11.33 -0.89 10.35
N SER A 53 -11.75 -1.42 9.19
CA SER A 53 -13.01 -1.04 8.58
C SER A 53 -13.55 -2.15 7.69
N MET A 54 -14.86 -2.24 7.58
CA MET A 54 -15.54 -3.26 6.79
C MET A 54 -16.63 -2.66 5.92
N LYS A 55 -16.69 -3.12 4.67
CA LYS A 55 -17.75 -2.85 3.69
C LYS A 55 -18.35 -4.19 3.25
N LYS A 56 -19.40 -4.12 2.43
CA LYS A 56 -20.11 -5.32 1.94
C LYS A 56 -19.19 -6.30 1.19
N SER A 57 -18.24 -5.79 0.42
CA SER A 57 -17.40 -6.58 -0.51
C SER A 57 -15.91 -6.58 -0.19
N TYR A 58 -15.47 -5.80 0.79
CA TYR A 58 -14.07 -5.76 1.21
C TYR A 58 -13.92 -5.23 2.64
N ALA A 59 -12.75 -5.45 3.23
CA ALA A 59 -12.30 -4.78 4.44
C ALA A 59 -10.97 -4.06 4.21
N ARG A 60 -10.60 -3.20 5.16
CA ARG A 60 -9.22 -2.71 5.32
C ARG A 60 -8.66 -3.21 6.63
N GLY A 61 -7.41 -3.64 6.61
CA GLY A 61 -6.66 -4.01 7.80
C GLY A 61 -5.33 -3.27 7.88
N LEU A 62 -4.86 -3.03 9.10
CA LEU A 62 -3.53 -2.49 9.36
C LEU A 62 -2.60 -3.62 9.80
N ILE A 63 -1.34 -3.54 9.41
CA ILE A 63 -0.31 -4.51 9.76
C ILE A 63 -0.05 -4.42 11.26
N THR A 64 -0.25 -5.53 11.98
CA THR A 64 0.16 -5.65 13.39
C THR A 64 1.47 -6.39 13.52
N LYS A 65 1.79 -7.27 12.56
CA LYS A 65 3.05 -8.01 12.52
C LYS A 65 3.38 -8.49 11.12
N ILE A 66 4.64 -8.35 10.71
CA ILE A 66 5.18 -9.07 9.55
C ILE A 66 5.58 -10.47 10.01
N ILE A 67 4.89 -11.50 9.50
CA ILE A 67 5.22 -12.91 9.79
C ILE A 67 6.34 -13.36 8.86
N LYS A 68 6.24 -13.01 7.57
CA LYS A 68 7.27 -13.24 6.57
C LYS A 68 7.29 -12.07 5.58
N PRO A 69 8.42 -11.36 5.42
CA PRO A 69 8.51 -10.29 4.44
C PRO A 69 8.55 -10.85 3.01
N GLY A 70 7.88 -10.17 2.08
CA GLY A 70 8.00 -10.37 0.65
C GLY A 70 9.39 -9.97 0.15
N GLN A 71 9.80 -10.54 -0.99
CA GLN A 71 11.17 -10.32 -1.53
C GLN A 71 11.43 -8.87 -1.96
N ASP A 72 10.36 -8.14 -2.28
CA ASP A 72 10.43 -6.76 -2.79
C ASP A 72 10.40 -5.71 -1.68
N ARG A 73 10.20 -6.15 -0.43
CA ARG A 73 10.23 -5.29 0.75
C ARG A 73 11.67 -4.90 1.08
N ILE A 74 11.84 -3.71 1.64
CA ILE A 74 13.13 -3.32 2.23
C ILE A 74 13.51 -4.22 3.42
N GLU A 75 14.79 -4.23 3.80
CA GLU A 75 15.28 -5.10 4.88
C GLU A 75 14.72 -4.74 6.26
N ASP A 76 14.43 -3.46 6.50
CA ASP A 76 13.89 -2.98 7.78
C ASP A 76 12.39 -3.32 7.89
N THR A 77 12.11 -4.47 8.51
CA THR A 77 10.74 -4.94 8.79
C THR A 77 10.17 -4.40 10.09
N SER A 78 10.88 -3.53 10.82
CA SER A 78 10.34 -2.89 12.02
C SER A 78 9.31 -1.80 11.66
N LYS A 79 9.40 -1.27 10.44
CA LYS A 79 8.54 -0.23 9.89
C LYS A 79 7.34 -0.83 9.14
N VAL A 80 6.14 -0.46 9.55
CA VAL A 80 4.89 -1.03 9.01
C VAL A 80 3.80 0.00 8.76
N SER A 81 3.97 1.23 9.25
CA SER A 81 2.98 2.31 9.15
C SER A 81 3.44 3.40 8.20
N PHE A 82 2.51 4.23 7.72
CA PHE A 82 2.80 5.35 6.83
C PHE A 82 3.79 6.35 7.48
N GLU A 83 3.63 6.55 8.78
CA GLU A 83 4.45 7.41 9.63
C GLU A 83 5.89 6.88 9.78
N ASP A 84 6.10 5.55 9.81
CA ASP A 84 7.45 4.96 9.87
C ASP A 84 8.29 5.28 8.61
N PHE A 85 7.61 5.62 7.51
CA PHE A 85 8.20 5.98 6.22
C PHE A 85 8.06 7.48 5.90
N ASP A 86 7.96 8.33 6.93
CA ASP A 86 7.93 9.79 6.78
C ASP A 86 6.80 10.28 5.84
N GLY A 87 5.70 9.53 5.81
CA GLY A 87 4.56 9.81 4.94
C GLY A 87 4.76 9.45 3.46
N CYS A 88 5.62 8.48 3.16
CA CYS A 88 5.83 7.97 1.81
C CYS A 88 5.04 6.68 1.55
N ASP A 89 4.05 6.73 0.66
CA ASP A 89 3.15 5.60 0.34
C ASP A 89 3.84 4.32 -0.15
N PHE A 90 5.05 4.43 -0.70
CA PHE A 90 5.82 3.32 -1.27
C PHE A 90 7.11 3.03 -0.51
N GLY A 91 7.33 3.66 0.66
CA GLY A 91 8.59 3.57 1.40
C GLY A 91 8.99 2.15 1.82
N MET A 92 8.01 1.24 1.93
CA MET A 92 8.23 -0.16 2.27
C MET A 92 8.85 -1.01 1.15
N LEU A 93 8.87 -0.52 -0.08
CA LEU A 93 9.38 -1.22 -1.25
C LEU A 93 10.82 -0.82 -1.57
N LYS A 94 11.61 -1.79 -2.05
CA LYS A 94 12.87 -1.51 -2.74
C LYS A 94 12.61 -0.58 -3.94
N TYR A 95 13.53 0.34 -4.20
CA TYR A 95 13.29 1.43 -5.14
C TYR A 95 13.01 0.96 -6.58
N ASP A 96 13.76 -0.02 -7.07
CA ASP A 96 13.53 -0.67 -8.36
C ASP A 96 12.12 -1.26 -8.46
N LYS A 97 11.64 -1.85 -7.37
CA LYS A 97 10.28 -2.40 -7.26
C LYS A 97 9.21 -1.33 -7.20
N GLN A 98 9.49 -0.15 -6.63
CA GLN A 98 8.56 0.98 -6.73
C GLN A 98 8.29 1.36 -8.18
N LEU A 99 9.34 1.38 -9.03
CA LEU A 99 9.20 1.70 -10.45
C LEU A 99 8.41 0.61 -11.18
N GLU A 100 8.74 -0.66 -10.92
CA GLU A 100 8.03 -1.82 -11.50
C GLU A 100 6.54 -1.80 -11.18
N TYR A 101 6.16 -1.66 -9.90
CA TYR A 101 4.76 -1.62 -9.49
C TYR A 101 4.01 -0.39 -10.04
N LYS A 102 4.67 0.77 -10.16
CA LYS A 102 4.09 1.95 -10.81
C LYS A 102 3.83 1.71 -12.30
N ASN A 103 4.72 1.03 -13.01
CA ASN A 103 4.50 0.63 -14.40
C ASN A 103 3.31 -0.34 -14.53
N LEU A 104 3.21 -1.33 -13.64
CA LEU A 104 2.09 -2.28 -13.63
C LEU A 104 0.75 -1.58 -13.35
N MET A 105 0.71 -0.68 -12.36
CA MET A 105 -0.49 0.11 -12.06
C MET A 105 -0.90 1.01 -13.24
N LEU A 106 0.06 1.64 -13.91
CA LEU A 106 -0.20 2.44 -15.11
C LEU A 106 -0.87 1.60 -16.20
N ARG A 107 -0.30 0.43 -16.52
CA ARG A 107 -0.85 -0.50 -17.53
C ARG A 107 -2.27 -0.95 -17.15
N GLU A 108 -2.47 -1.36 -15.89
CA GLU A 108 -3.79 -1.79 -15.40
C GLU A 108 -4.84 -0.68 -15.53
N VAL A 109 -4.48 0.59 -15.24
CA VAL A 109 -5.36 1.75 -15.41
C VAL A 109 -5.67 2.01 -16.89
N LEU A 110 -4.67 2.02 -17.77
CA LEU A 110 -4.86 2.29 -19.20
C LEU A 110 -5.76 1.24 -19.86
N GLU A 111 -5.58 -0.03 -19.54
CA GLU A 111 -6.40 -1.12 -20.08
C GLU A 111 -7.81 -1.12 -19.49
N LYS A 112 -7.94 -1.15 -18.17
CA LYS A 112 -9.24 -1.39 -17.51
C LYS A 112 -10.13 -0.16 -17.45
N ILE A 113 -9.53 1.02 -17.25
CA ILE A 113 -10.27 2.29 -17.12
C ILE A 113 -10.23 3.03 -18.45
N GLY A 114 -9.06 3.08 -19.09
CA GLY A 114 -8.89 3.75 -20.38
C GLY A 114 -9.48 2.99 -21.57
N GLY A 115 -9.72 1.67 -21.44
CA GLY A 115 -10.20 0.83 -22.54
C GLY A 115 -9.18 0.72 -23.69
N ILE A 116 -7.91 1.00 -23.43
CA ILE A 116 -6.84 1.00 -24.43
C ILE A 116 -6.30 -0.42 -24.54
N ASN A 117 -6.29 -0.98 -25.76
CA ASN A 117 -5.57 -2.22 -26.01
C ASN A 117 -4.07 -1.94 -26.13
N LEU A 118 -3.28 -2.44 -25.18
CA LEU A 118 -1.84 -2.25 -25.12
C LEU A 118 -1.02 -3.28 -25.92
N GLU A 119 -1.65 -4.28 -26.56
CA GLU A 119 -0.95 -5.37 -27.29
C GLU A 119 0.08 -4.87 -28.31
N ASN A 120 -0.16 -3.72 -28.95
CA ASN A 120 0.71 -3.13 -29.96
C ASN A 120 1.26 -1.75 -29.56
N ILE A 121 1.23 -1.42 -28.27
CA ILE A 121 1.73 -0.15 -27.74
C ILE A 121 2.95 -0.46 -26.88
N ASP A 122 4.10 0.04 -27.33
CA ASP A 122 5.30 0.03 -26.50
C ASP A 122 5.19 1.15 -25.46
N ILE A 123 5.22 0.77 -24.18
CA ILE A 123 5.22 1.70 -23.06
C ILE A 123 6.58 1.59 -22.40
N GLU A 124 7.34 2.67 -22.50
CA GLU A 124 8.62 2.80 -21.83
C GLU A 124 8.47 2.69 -20.31
N ASN A 125 9.51 2.16 -19.67
CA ASN A 125 9.54 2.08 -18.22
C ASN A 125 9.65 3.47 -17.60
N ILE A 126 9.00 3.68 -16.45
CA ILE A 126 9.19 4.87 -15.63
C ILE A 126 10.67 5.11 -15.36
N ILE A 127 11.10 6.33 -15.66
CA ILE A 127 12.44 6.82 -15.38
C ILE A 127 12.56 7.06 -13.86
N GLY A 128 13.53 6.40 -13.24
CA GLY A 128 13.86 6.60 -11.83
C GLY A 128 14.52 7.96 -11.58
N SER A 129 14.36 8.47 -10.37
CA SER A 129 15.10 9.63 -9.86
C SER A 129 16.52 9.22 -9.50
N GLU A 130 17.49 10.08 -9.84
CA GLU A 130 18.88 9.93 -9.36
C GLU A 130 18.99 10.19 -7.84
N ILE A 131 18.04 10.94 -7.27
CA ILE A 131 17.97 11.26 -5.85
C ILE A 131 16.66 10.70 -5.29
N GLU A 132 16.76 9.59 -4.56
CA GLU A 132 15.59 8.84 -4.07
C GLU A 132 15.00 9.41 -2.78
N THR A 133 15.83 10.07 -1.95
CA THR A 133 15.44 10.63 -0.66
C THR A 133 15.83 12.10 -0.55
N ASN A 134 15.16 12.87 0.32
CA ASN A 134 15.46 14.29 0.57
C ASN A 134 15.40 15.21 -0.68
N TYR A 135 14.71 14.81 -1.75
CA TYR A 135 14.63 15.57 -2.99
C TYR A 135 13.63 16.74 -2.95
N ARG A 136 12.73 16.79 -1.95
CA ARG A 136 11.71 17.87 -1.84
C ARG A 136 12.39 19.21 -1.59
N ASN A 137 12.25 20.14 -2.53
CA ASN A 137 12.74 21.51 -2.41
C ASN A 137 11.73 22.49 -1.78
N LYS A 138 10.52 22.01 -1.47
CA LYS A 138 9.44 22.76 -0.83
C LYS A 138 8.62 21.84 0.05
N THR A 139 8.29 22.34 1.24
CA THR A 139 7.37 21.72 2.20
C THR A 139 6.33 22.76 2.62
N SER A 140 5.09 22.31 2.83
CA SER A 140 4.01 23.12 3.39
C SER A 140 3.47 22.37 4.59
N GLU A 141 3.62 22.95 5.77
CA GLU A 141 3.16 22.35 7.02
C GLU A 141 2.06 23.21 7.65
N PRO A 142 0.93 22.60 8.04
CA PRO A 142 -0.02 23.26 8.91
C PRO A 142 0.55 23.50 10.32
N LEU A 143 0.14 24.61 10.93
CA LEU A 143 0.45 24.96 12.31
C LEU A 143 -0.78 24.75 13.20
N PHE A 144 -0.63 23.99 14.28
CA PHE A 144 -1.70 23.74 15.24
C PHE A 144 -1.28 24.07 16.66
N LYS A 145 -2.21 24.57 17.48
CA LYS A 145 -1.98 24.79 18.90
C LYS A 145 -2.67 23.69 19.72
N LYS A 146 -1.90 22.91 20.47
CA LYS A 146 -2.39 21.87 21.39
C LYS A 146 -1.70 22.00 22.73
N ASP A 147 -2.48 22.03 23.82
CA ASP A 147 -1.96 22.15 25.20
C ASP A 147 -0.97 23.32 25.39
N GLY A 148 -1.25 24.45 24.73
CA GLY A 148 -0.42 25.65 24.77
C GLY A 148 0.85 25.61 23.89
N LYS A 149 1.17 24.48 23.25
CA LYS A 149 2.31 24.32 22.35
C LYS A 149 1.89 24.47 20.90
N ILE A 150 2.74 25.11 20.09
CA ILE A 150 2.61 25.09 18.63
C ILE A 150 3.25 23.80 18.12
N LEU A 151 2.48 23.04 17.35
CA LEU A 151 2.90 21.82 16.66
C LEU A 151 2.86 22.08 15.15
N THR A 152 3.76 21.42 14.43
CA THR A 152 3.89 21.46 12.97
C THR A 152 4.20 20.04 12.48
N GLY A 153 3.80 19.72 11.25
CA GLY A 153 3.99 18.40 10.67
C GLY A 153 3.01 18.13 9.54
N PHE A 154 2.77 16.86 9.23
CA PHE A 154 1.80 16.43 8.23
C PHE A 154 0.54 15.88 8.89
N TYR A 155 -0.55 15.80 8.12
CA TYR A 155 -1.86 15.31 8.60
C TYR A 155 -1.86 13.81 8.88
#